data_AF-A0A351G403-F1
#
_entry.id   AF-A0A351G403-F1
#
_cell.length_a   1.000
_cell.length_b   1.000
_cell.length_c   1.000
_cell.angle_alpha   90.00
_cell.angle_beta   90.00
_cell.angle_gamma   90.00
#
_symmetry.space_group_name_H-M   'P 1'
#
loop_
_entity.id
_entity.type
_entity.pdbx_description
1 polymer ?
#
loop_
_entity_poly.entity_id
_entity_poly.type
_entity_poly.pdbx_seq_one_letter_code
_entity_poly.pdbx_strand_id
1 'polypeptide(L)'
;MGKRVLVGGVDVTFDCIGKDSTLDDAIRLTKAGGKVVLVGLPGMPRGIDWTPIFDNELTVTASYIYHHVDQWQGRTRSTFEIALEMLEKGDLDLGWMVSRRYPLASYDRALRETSKKRQHPIIKAVFEF
;
A
#
# COMPACT_ATOMS: atom_id res chain seq x y z
N MET A 1 -13.12 -12.97 23.93
CA MET A 1 -13.97 -13.06 22.73
C MET A 1 -13.14 -12.58 21.55
N GLY A 2 -13.09 -13.34 20.45
CA GLY A 2 -12.25 -13.02 19.28
C GLY A 2 -12.77 -11.82 18.47
N LYS A 3 -11.97 -11.36 17.49
CA LYS A 3 -12.39 -10.31 16.56
C LYS A 3 -13.56 -10.79 15.68
N ARG A 4 -14.35 -9.83 15.18
CA ARG A 4 -15.48 -10.08 14.27
C ARG A 4 -14.98 -10.70 12.96
N VAL A 5 -15.69 -11.70 12.46
CA VAL A 5 -15.41 -12.38 11.18
C VAL A 5 -16.40 -11.89 10.14
N LEU A 6 -15.92 -11.50 8.97
CA LEU A 6 -16.74 -11.10 7.84
C LEU A 6 -17.05 -12.33 6.97
N VAL A 7 -18.33 -12.62 6.73
CA VAL A 7 -18.74 -13.66 5.78
C VAL A 7 -18.74 -13.06 4.37
N GLY A 8 -18.02 -13.71 3.44
CA GLY A 8 -17.97 -13.31 2.03
C GLY A 8 -16.75 -12.48 1.63
N GLY A 9 -16.18 -11.68 2.54
CA GLY A 9 -14.89 -10.98 2.37
C GLY A 9 -14.73 -10.15 1.08
N VAL A 10 -13.49 -9.72 0.80
CA VAL A 10 -13.08 -9.12 -0.48
C VAL A 10 -12.15 -10.05 -1.25
N ASP A 11 -12.10 -9.91 -2.58
CA ASP A 11 -11.21 -10.70 -3.44
C ASP A 11 -9.72 -10.47 -3.14
N VAL A 12 -9.35 -9.21 -2.94
CA VAL A 12 -7.96 -8.79 -2.70
C VAL A 12 -7.92 -7.74 -1.61
N THR A 13 -7.08 -7.95 -0.59
CA THR A 13 -6.79 -6.95 0.44
C THR A 13 -5.34 -6.49 0.35
N PHE A 14 -5.10 -5.18 0.42
CA PHE A 14 -3.76 -4.60 0.49
C PHE A 14 -3.50 -4.06 1.90
N ASP A 15 -2.50 -4.60 2.61
CA ASP A 15 -2.02 -3.97 3.84
C ASP A 15 -0.87 -3.00 3.52
N CYS A 16 -1.17 -1.70 3.58
CA CYS A 16 -0.22 -0.61 3.37
C CYS A 16 0.34 -0.05 4.68
N ILE A 17 0.00 -0.64 5.84
CA ILE A 17 0.41 -0.18 7.17
C ILE A 17 1.49 -1.11 7.75
N GLY A 18 1.33 -2.43 7.65
CA GLY A 18 2.31 -3.41 8.11
C GLY A 18 2.38 -3.55 9.64
N LYS A 19 1.27 -3.29 10.35
CA LYS A 19 1.16 -3.52 11.80
C LYS A 19 0.44 -4.82 12.08
N ASP A 20 0.72 -5.43 13.24
CA ASP A 20 0.07 -6.67 13.70
C ASP A 20 -1.46 -6.63 13.54
N SER A 21 -2.09 -5.51 13.93
CA SER A 21 -3.53 -5.35 13.83
C SER A 21 -4.04 -5.32 12.39
N THR A 22 -3.30 -4.67 11.48
CA THR A 22 -3.73 -4.48 10.08
C THR A 22 -3.47 -5.74 9.26
N LEU A 23 -2.44 -6.51 9.61
CA LEU A 23 -2.18 -7.83 9.04
C LEU A 23 -3.29 -8.82 9.42
N ASP A 24 -3.63 -8.90 10.72
CA ASP A 24 -4.73 -9.75 11.18
C ASP A 24 -6.08 -9.33 10.58
N ASP A 25 -6.34 -8.01 10.46
CA ASP A 25 -7.54 -7.52 9.77
C ASP A 25 -7.52 -7.91 8.28
N ALA A 26 -6.39 -7.77 7.58
CA ALA A 26 -6.28 -8.09 6.15
C ALA A 26 -6.55 -9.57 5.87
N ILE A 27 -6.02 -10.46 6.71
CA ILE A 27 -6.24 -11.91 6.62
C ILE A 27 -7.73 -12.23 6.84
N ARG A 28 -8.40 -11.57 7.79
CA ARG A 28 -9.81 -11.85 8.12
C ARG A 28 -10.82 -11.22 7.16
N LEU A 29 -10.46 -10.12 6.52
CA LEU A 29 -11.32 -9.42 5.55
C LEU A 29 -11.28 -10.06 4.17
N THR A 30 -10.28 -10.90 3.88
CA THR A 30 -10.12 -11.56 2.59
C THR A 30 -10.98 -12.82 2.52
N LYS A 31 -11.71 -12.97 1.43
CA LYS A 31 -12.61 -14.12 1.22
C LYS A 31 -11.84 -15.43 0.98
N ALA A 32 -12.54 -16.56 1.06
CA ALA A 32 -12.00 -17.86 0.65
C ALA A 32 -11.45 -17.85 -0.79
N GLY A 33 -10.22 -18.34 -0.97
CA GLY A 33 -9.44 -18.30 -2.21
C GLY A 33 -8.92 -16.91 -2.60
N GLY A 34 -9.11 -15.89 -1.75
CA GLY A 34 -8.69 -14.51 -2.03
C GLY A 34 -7.20 -14.26 -1.81
N LYS A 35 -6.78 -13.02 -2.09
CA LYS A 35 -5.38 -12.60 -2.02
C LYS A 35 -5.14 -11.50 -1.00
N VAL A 36 -4.14 -11.67 -0.14
CA VAL A 36 -3.58 -10.63 0.71
C VAL A 36 -2.26 -10.14 0.09
N VAL A 37 -2.16 -8.85 -0.18
CA VAL A 37 -0.94 -8.20 -0.68
C VAL A 37 -0.33 -7.33 0.42
N LEU A 38 0.87 -7.68 0.85
CA LEU A 38 1.63 -6.95 1.86
C LEU A 38 2.47 -5.88 1.18
N VAL A 39 2.09 -4.61 1.34
CA VAL A 39 2.78 -3.44 0.77
C VAL A 39 3.57 -2.70 1.85
N GLY A 40 2.98 -2.52 3.03
CA GLY A 40 3.70 -2.08 4.21
C GLY A 40 4.71 -3.14 4.62
N LEU A 41 5.90 -2.73 5.07
CA LEU A 41 6.92 -3.64 5.57
C LEU A 41 6.65 -3.96 7.04
N PRO A 42 6.11 -5.13 7.39
CA PRO A 42 6.07 -5.55 8.77
C PRO A 42 7.50 -5.84 9.25
N GLY A 43 7.78 -5.50 10.50
CA GLY A 43 9.00 -5.92 11.18
C GLY A 43 8.90 -7.40 11.58
N MET A 44 8.80 -7.64 12.89
CA MET A 44 8.52 -8.98 13.43
C MET A 44 7.10 -8.99 14.00
N PRO A 45 6.08 -9.36 13.19
CA PRO A 45 4.71 -9.28 13.65
C PRO A 45 4.41 -10.28 14.77
N ARG A 46 3.56 -9.89 15.72
CA ARG A 46 3.20 -10.72 16.88
C ARG A 46 1.69 -10.86 17.02
N GLY A 47 1.26 -12.02 17.53
CA GLY A 47 -0.16 -12.25 17.85
C GLY A 47 -1.09 -12.31 16.64
N ILE A 48 -0.55 -12.62 15.46
CA ILE A 48 -1.36 -12.88 14.26
C ILE A 48 -1.91 -14.30 14.33
N ASP A 49 -3.21 -14.41 14.11
CA ASP A 49 -3.88 -15.69 13.91
C ASP A 49 -3.71 -16.13 12.45
N TRP A 50 -2.95 -17.19 12.26
CA TRP A 50 -2.66 -17.73 10.92
C TRP A 50 -3.73 -18.70 10.44
N THR A 51 -4.62 -19.17 11.31
CA THR A 51 -5.67 -20.14 10.97
C THR A 51 -6.52 -19.72 9.76
N PRO A 52 -6.94 -18.45 9.61
CA PRO A 52 -7.76 -18.07 8.46
C PRO A 52 -7.04 -18.19 7.11
N ILE A 53 -5.70 -18.18 7.06
CA ILE A 53 -4.97 -18.44 5.81
C ILE A 53 -5.19 -19.87 5.34
N PHE A 54 -5.24 -20.83 6.28
CA PHE A 54 -5.49 -22.23 5.99
C PHE A 54 -6.97 -22.47 5.70
N ASP A 55 -7.87 -22.01 6.56
CA ASP A 55 -9.31 -22.24 6.44
C ASP A 55 -9.90 -21.66 5.15
N ASN A 56 -9.35 -20.52 4.70
CA ASN A 56 -9.80 -19.82 3.50
C ASN A 56 -8.85 -20.00 2.32
N GLU A 57 -7.82 -20.85 2.42
CA GLU A 57 -6.82 -21.09 1.35
C GLU A 57 -6.30 -19.78 0.71
N LEU A 58 -5.89 -18.82 1.54
CA LEU A 58 -5.53 -17.49 1.09
C LEU A 58 -4.17 -17.48 0.37
N THR A 59 -4.07 -16.69 -0.70
CA THR A 59 -2.78 -16.34 -1.29
C THR A 59 -2.19 -15.12 -0.57
N VAL A 60 -1.05 -15.25 0.09
CA VAL A 60 -0.34 -14.12 0.71
C VAL A 60 0.90 -13.76 -0.12
N THR A 61 1.00 -12.51 -0.58
CA THR A 61 2.11 -12.05 -1.43
C THR A 61 2.70 -10.75 -0.91
N ALA A 62 4.02 -10.67 -0.83
CA ALA A 62 4.71 -9.41 -0.58
C ALA A 62 4.88 -8.60 -1.88
N SER A 63 4.56 -7.31 -1.82
CA SER A 63 4.89 -6.33 -2.85
C SER A 63 5.97 -5.41 -2.29
N TYR A 64 7.17 -5.51 -2.84
CA TYR A 64 8.29 -4.70 -2.43
C TYR A 64 8.78 -3.88 -3.61
N ILE A 65 8.95 -2.57 -3.39
CA ILE A 65 9.51 -1.61 -4.32
C ILE A 65 8.85 -1.72 -5.71
N TYR A 66 9.64 -1.83 -6.79
CA TYR A 66 9.15 -1.75 -8.17
C TYR A 66 10.12 -2.44 -9.15
N HIS A 67 10.95 -3.37 -8.67
CA HIS A 67 12.00 -4.01 -9.48
C HIS A 67 11.48 -5.19 -10.32
N HIS A 68 10.19 -5.49 -10.21
CA HIS A 68 9.58 -6.60 -10.93
C HIS A 68 9.15 -6.16 -12.33
N VAL A 69 9.18 -7.13 -13.23
CA VAL A 69 8.49 -7.02 -14.51
C VAL A 69 7.14 -7.72 -14.38
N ASP A 70 6.08 -6.96 -14.61
CA ASP A 70 4.71 -7.43 -14.51
C ASP A 70 4.20 -7.92 -15.87
N GLN A 71 3.34 -8.93 -15.82
CA GLN A 71 2.45 -9.21 -16.95
C GLN A 71 1.32 -8.18 -16.94
N TRP A 72 1.36 -7.26 -17.89
CA TRP A 72 0.35 -6.22 -18.06
C TRP A 72 -0.12 -6.19 -19.51
N GLN A 73 -1.42 -6.35 -19.74
CA GLN A 73 -2.04 -6.34 -21.07
C GLN A 73 -1.33 -7.29 -22.08
N GLY A 74 -0.95 -8.49 -21.61
CA GLY A 74 -0.29 -9.51 -22.45
C GLY A 74 1.18 -9.23 -22.75
N ARG A 75 1.83 -8.29 -22.05
CA ARG A 75 3.26 -7.97 -22.21
C ARG A 75 3.96 -7.96 -20.86
N THR A 76 5.22 -8.39 -20.87
CA THR A 76 6.13 -8.20 -19.75
C THR A 76 6.67 -6.78 -19.76
N ARG A 77 6.39 -5.99 -18.72
CA ARG A 77 6.77 -4.57 -18.60
C ARG A 77 7.22 -4.24 -17.19
N SER A 78 8.11 -3.26 -17.03
CA SER A 78 8.38 -2.72 -15.70
C SER A 78 7.21 -1.87 -15.19
N THR A 79 7.03 -1.81 -13.87
CA THR A 79 5.97 -1.00 -13.25
C THR A 79 6.10 0.49 -13.61
N PHE A 80 7.32 1.00 -13.78
CA PHE A 80 7.56 2.39 -14.19
C PHE A 80 7.10 2.68 -15.62
N GLU A 81 7.36 1.78 -16.57
CA GLU A 81 6.89 1.94 -17.95
C GLU A 81 5.37 2.02 -18.00
N ILE A 82 4.68 1.15 -17.25
CA ILE A 82 3.22 1.14 -17.16
C ILE A 82 2.71 2.48 -16.58
N ALA A 83 3.29 2.93 -15.47
CA ALA A 83 2.87 4.17 -14.81
C ALA A 83 3.07 5.42 -15.69
N LEU A 84 4.19 5.49 -16.42
CA LEU A 84 4.47 6.58 -17.36
C LEU A 84 3.50 6.58 -18.54
N GLU A 85 3.19 5.40 -19.10
CA GLU A 85 2.21 5.27 -20.18
C GLU A 85 0.81 5.73 -19.73
N MET A 86 0.39 5.37 -18.51
CA MET A 86 -0.89 5.82 -17.95
C MET A 86 -0.94 7.34 -17.74
N LEU A 87 0.16 7.95 -17.30
CA LEU A 87 0.29 9.40 -17.17
C LEU A 87 0.21 10.09 -18.54
N GLU A 88 0.93 9.58 -19.54
CA GLU A 88 0.96 10.13 -20.89
C GLU A 88 -0.42 10.08 -21.57
N LYS A 89 -1.16 8.99 -21.36
CA LYS A 89 -2.53 8.82 -21.88
C LYS A 89 -3.58 9.66 -21.14
N GLY A 90 -3.24 10.19 -19.96
CA GLY A 90 -4.20 10.86 -19.08
C GLY A 90 -5.12 9.90 -18.33
N ASP A 91 -4.79 8.61 -18.29
CA ASP A 91 -5.52 7.60 -17.49
C ASP A 91 -5.31 7.81 -15.98
N LEU A 92 -4.30 8.62 -15.60
CA LEU A 92 -3.91 8.86 -14.22
C LEU A 92 -3.64 10.36 -13.97
N ASP A 93 -4.46 10.99 -13.13
CA ASP A 93 -4.17 12.31 -12.56
C ASP A 93 -3.59 12.17 -11.15
N LEU A 94 -2.30 12.52 -11.00
CA LEU A 94 -1.59 12.52 -9.72
C LEU A 94 -1.33 13.92 -9.15
N GLY A 95 -1.76 14.98 -9.85
CA GLY A 95 -1.47 16.36 -9.46
C GLY A 95 -1.99 16.69 -8.05
N TRP A 96 -3.17 16.16 -7.71
CA TRP A 96 -3.81 16.33 -6.40
C TRP A 96 -3.01 15.71 -5.24
N MET A 97 -2.15 14.72 -5.49
CA MET A 97 -1.34 14.10 -4.44
C MET A 97 -0.29 15.08 -3.88
N VAL A 98 0.17 16.03 -4.70
CA VAL A 98 1.12 17.07 -4.30
C VAL A 98 0.43 18.11 -3.42
N SER A 99 0.24 17.74 -2.16
CA SER A 99 -0.45 18.52 -1.13
C SER A 99 0.37 19.67 -0.54
N ARG A 100 1.70 19.62 -0.67
CA ARG A 100 2.63 20.66 -0.18
C ARG A 100 3.84 20.83 -1.10
N ARG A 101 4.28 22.08 -1.19
CA ARG A 101 5.46 22.51 -1.94
C ARG A 101 6.31 23.37 -1.02
N TYR A 102 7.62 23.13 -1.04
CA TYR A 102 8.58 23.89 -0.26
C TYR A 102 9.73 24.34 -1.17
N PRO A 103 10.29 25.54 -0.98
CA PRO A 103 11.59 25.84 -1.55
C PRO A 103 12.64 24.93 -0.91
N LEU A 104 13.66 24.52 -1.67
CA LEU A 104 14.73 23.65 -1.14
C LEU A 104 15.41 24.22 0.11
N ALA A 105 15.54 25.56 0.20
CA ALA A 105 16.09 26.25 1.36
C ALA A 105 15.32 26.01 2.68
N SER A 106 14.06 25.53 2.61
CA SER A 106 13.21 25.21 3.76
C SER A 106 13.14 23.70 4.06
N TYR A 107 14.21 22.95 3.76
CA TYR A 107 14.24 21.49 3.97
C TYR A 107 13.96 21.08 5.42
N ASP A 108 14.44 21.85 6.40
CA ASP A 108 14.23 21.58 7.83
C ASP A 108 12.72 21.59 8.17
N ARG A 109 12.00 22.57 7.62
CA ARG A 109 10.56 22.72 7.79
C ARG A 109 9.81 21.62 7.07
N ALA A 110 10.19 21.33 5.83
CA ALA A 110 9.57 20.26 5.04
C ALA A 110 9.65 18.90 5.76
N LEU A 111 10.82 18.53 6.29
CA LEU A 111 11.03 17.28 7.03
C LEU A 111 10.28 17.26 8.38
N ARG A 112 10.26 18.39 9.10
CA ARG A 112 9.55 18.52 10.37
C ARG A 112 8.03 18.42 10.21
N GLU A 113 7.46 19.05 9.18
CA GLU A 113 6.01 18.99 8.94
C GLU A 113 5.57 17.61 8.43
N THR A 114 6.35 16.99 7.53
CA THR A 114 6.03 15.65 6.97
C THR A 114 6.13 14.52 7.99
N SER A 115 6.98 14.66 9.01
CA SER A 115 7.08 13.69 10.12
C SER A 115 5.93 13.79 11.13
N LYS A 116 5.17 14.89 11.14
CA LYS A 116 4.07 15.14 12.10
C LYS A 116 2.69 15.04 11.44
N LYS A 117 2.38 13.87 10.86
CA LYS A 117 1.15 13.62 10.08
C LYS A 117 -0.17 13.98 10.79
N ARG A 118 -0.23 13.90 12.13
CA ARG A 118 -1.44 14.28 12.90
C ARG A 118 -1.67 15.79 12.94
N GLN A 119 -0.60 16.58 12.85
CA GLN A 119 -0.65 18.04 12.88
C GLN A 119 -0.70 18.63 11.46
N HIS A 120 -0.07 17.95 10.51
CA HIS A 120 -0.02 18.35 9.11
C HIS A 120 -0.47 17.19 8.22
N PRO A 121 -1.69 17.25 7.65
CA PRO A 121 -2.22 16.19 6.77
C PRO A 121 -1.60 16.28 5.38
N ILE A 122 -0.30 16.01 5.28
CA ILE A 122 0.47 16.03 4.04
C ILE A 122 0.42 14.63 3.41
N ILE A 123 -0.02 14.55 2.16
CA ILE A 123 -0.03 13.32 1.33
C ILE A 123 1.35 13.16 0.66
N LYS A 124 1.71 14.12 -0.19
CA LYS A 124 3.04 14.27 -0.78
C LYS A 124 3.51 15.72 -0.57
N ALA A 125 4.76 15.84 -0.14
CA ALA A 125 5.52 17.09 -0.18
C ALA A 125 6.57 16.98 -1.29
N VAL A 126 6.79 18.08 -2.00
CA VAL A 126 7.84 18.21 -3.02
C VAL A 126 8.70 19.44 -2.73
N PHE A 127 9.93 19.42 -3.21
CA PHE A 127 10.77 20.61 -3.31
C PHE A 127 10.63 21.23 -4.70
N GLU A 128 10.51 22.55 -4.75
CA GLU A 128 10.49 23.32 -6.00
C GLU A 128 11.74 24.20 -6.07
N PHE A 129 12.18 24.47 -7.31
CA PHE A 129 13.36 25.24 -7.68
C PHE A 129 12.99 26.37 -8.62
#